data_AF-A0A2A9CJQ9-F1
#
_entry.id   AF-A0A2A9CJQ9-F1
#
_cell.length_a   1.000
_cell.length_b   1.000
_cell.length_c   1.000
_cell.angle_alpha   90.00
_cell.angle_beta   90.00
_cell.angle_gamma   90.00
#
_symmetry.space_group_name_H-M   'P 1'
#
loop_
_entity.id
_entity.type
_entity.pdbx_description
1 polymer ?
#
loop_
_entity_poly.entity_id
_entity_poly.type
_entity_poly.pdbx_seq_one_letter_code
_entity_poly.pdbx_strand_id
1 'polypeptide(L)'
;MKRLVIANFLLIISLIYLIYRITKPNLYLPAFSIEAENPVELTLTTLTIDTGFVTGNAGSIYSIWLSPIYLLILIACVLTISPLISRKR
;
A
#
# COMPACT_ATOMS: atom_id res chain seq x y z
N MET A 1 17.62 3.94 21.07
CA MET A 1 16.15 4.13 21.19
C MET A 1 15.59 5.11 20.15
N LYS A 2 16.14 6.32 19.97
CA LYS A 2 15.63 7.32 18.99
C LYS A 2 15.39 6.75 17.57
N ARG A 3 16.30 5.91 17.05
CA ARG A 3 16.16 5.26 15.72
C ARG A 3 14.98 4.30 15.62
N LEU A 4 14.70 3.53 16.67
CA LEU A 4 13.55 2.61 16.72
C LEU A 4 12.23 3.37 16.81
N VAL A 5 12.22 4.49 17.54
CA VAL A 5 11.06 5.39 17.59
C VAL A 5 10.77 5.96 16.20
N ILE A 6 11.80 6.44 15.48
CA ILE A 6 11.65 6.93 14.10
C ILE A 6 11.13 5.82 13.18
N ALA A 7 11.68 4.61 13.26
CA ALA A 7 11.21 3.46 12.46
C ALA A 7 9.71 3.17 12.70
N ASN A 8 9.27 3.16 13.96
CA ASN A 8 7.86 2.97 14.29
C ASN A 8 6.97 4.08 13.74
N PHE A 9 7.40 5.34 13.82
CA PHE A 9 6.66 6.46 13.20
C PHE A 9 6.53 6.30 11.68
N LEU A 10 7.60 5.90 11.00
CA LEU A 10 7.56 5.65 9.55
C LEU A 10 6.58 4.53 9.18
N LEU A 11 6.51 3.48 9.99
CA LEU A 11 5.55 2.38 9.80
C LEU A 11 4.10 2.85 10.04
N ILE A 12 3.87 3.66 11.08
CA ILE A 12 2.54 4.23 11.36
C ILE A 12 2.09 5.15 10.21
N ILE A 13 2.97 6.02 9.72
CA ILE A 13 2.67 6.91 8.58
C ILE A 13 2.35 6.09 7.33
N SER A 14 3.08 5.00 7.09
CA SER A 14 2.85 4.07 5.98
C SER A 14 1.45 3.43 6.05
N LEU A 15 1.05 2.98 7.24
CA LEU A 15 -0.27 2.41 7.49
C LEU A 15 -1.38 3.45 7.29
N ILE A 16 -1.22 4.65 7.86
CA ILE A 16 -2.19 5.75 7.71
C ILE A 16 -2.37 6.10 6.22
N TYR A 17 -1.27 6.20 5.47
CA TYR A 17 -1.34 6.48 4.03
C TYR A 17 -2.11 5.40 3.27
N LEU A 18 -1.84 4.12 3.53
CA LEU A 18 -2.56 3.01 2.91
C LEU A 18 -4.05 3.06 3.23
N ILE A 19 -4.40 3.18 4.51
CA ILE A 19 -5.79 3.26 4.95
C ILE A 19 -6.49 4.42 4.26
N TYR A 20 -5.89 5.61 4.26
CA TYR A 20 -6.45 6.79 3.61
C TYR A 20 -6.64 6.58 2.10
N ARG A 21 -5.65 6.00 1.40
CA ARG A 21 -5.73 5.76 -0.04
C ARG A 21 -6.78 4.72 -0.42
N ILE A 22 -6.99 3.71 0.42
CA ILE A 22 -7.98 2.64 0.21
C ILE A 22 -9.40 3.14 0.53
N THR A 23 -9.57 3.96 1.58
CA THR A 23 -10.89 4.42 2.04
C THR A 23 -11.38 5.70 1.38
N LYS A 24 -10.50 6.52 0.80
CA LYS A 24 -10.89 7.74 0.07
C LYS A 24 -11.80 7.50 -1.14
N PRO A 25 -11.56 6.50 -2.02
CA PRO A 25 -12.45 6.24 -3.13
C PRO A 25 -13.74 5.57 -2.63
N ASN A 26 -14.90 6.19 -2.92
CA ASN A 26 -16.19 5.49 -2.82
C ASN A 26 -16.25 4.46 -3.95
N LEU A 27 -15.75 3.26 -3.68
CA LEU A 27 -15.74 2.14 -4.61
C LEU A 27 -17.13 1.49 -4.61
N TYR A 28 -17.92 1.77 -5.65
CA TYR A 28 -19.17 1.06 -5.88
C TYR A 28 -18.84 -0.25 -6.58
N LEU A 29 -18.80 -1.34 -5.82
CA LEU A 29 -18.65 -2.68 -6.37
C LEU A 29 -20.01 -3.12 -6.94
N PRO A 30 -20.07 -3.67 -8.16
CA PRO A 30 -21.29 -4.26 -8.69
C PRO A 30 -21.72 -5.39 -7.76
N ALA A 31 -23.02 -5.50 -7.52
CA ALA A 31 -23.60 -6.55 -6.69
C ALA A 31 -23.31 -7.92 -7.32
N PHE A 32 -22.26 -8.58 -6.84
CA PHE A 32 -21.90 -9.98 -7.07
C PHE A 32 -22.03 -10.46 -8.52
N SER A 33 -20.97 -10.26 -9.31
CA SER A 33 -20.74 -11.12 -10.48
C SER A 33 -20.11 -12.42 -10.01
N ILE A 34 -20.84 -13.53 -10.14
CA ILE A 34 -20.41 -14.89 -9.77
C ILE A 34 -19.35 -15.42 -10.76
N GLU A 35 -19.12 -14.72 -11.88
CA GLU A 35 -18.17 -15.10 -12.94
C GLU A 35 -16.99 -14.12 -13.10
N ALA A 36 -16.88 -13.07 -12.28
CA ALA A 36 -15.85 -12.03 -12.46
C ALA A 36 -14.48 -12.43 -11.90
N GLU A 37 -13.43 -12.11 -12.66
CA GLU A 37 -12.04 -12.07 -12.20
C GLU A 37 -11.91 -11.22 -10.92
N ASN A 38 -10.92 -11.55 -10.08
CA ASN A 38 -10.67 -10.81 -8.84
C ASN A 38 -10.49 -9.32 -9.16
N PRO A 39 -11.38 -8.42 -8.67
CA PRO A 39 -11.33 -7.00 -9.00
C PRO A 39 -10.10 -6.29 -8.40
N VAL A 40 -9.34 -6.97 -7.55
CA VAL A 40 -8.13 -6.45 -6.93
C VAL A 40 -6.90 -7.13 -7.53
N GLU A 41 -6.07 -6.34 -8.20
CA GLU A 41 -4.79 -6.78 -8.74
C GLU A 41 -3.65 -6.06 -8.02
N LEU A 42 -2.67 -6.82 -7.53
CA LEU A 42 -1.47 -6.29 -6.91
C LEU A 42 -0.28 -6.48 -7.87
N THR A 43 0.29 -5.38 -8.32
CA THR A 43 1.59 -5.38 -9.00
C THR A 43 2.70 -5.02 -8.01
N LEU A 44 3.96 -5.07 -8.48
CA LEU A 44 5.12 -4.76 -7.66
C LEU A 44 5.15 -3.32 -7.14
N THR A 45 4.41 -2.39 -7.76
CA THR A 45 4.41 -0.97 -7.40
C THR A 45 3.02 -0.38 -7.26
N THR A 46 1.98 -1.09 -7.67
CA THR A 46 0.59 -0.58 -7.64
C THR A 46 -0.37 -1.61 -7.10
N LEU A 47 -1.36 -1.13 -6.37
CA LEU A 47 -2.58 -1.87 -6.06
C LEU A 47 -3.68 -1.29 -6.96
N THR A 48 -4.19 -2.11 -7.86
CA THR A 48 -5.24 -1.73 -8.82
C THR A 48 -6.55 -2.35 -8.38
N ILE A 49 -7.61 -1.56 -8.38
CA ILE A 49 -8.97 -2.01 -8.10
C ILE A 49 -9.83 -1.68 -9.32
N ASP A 50 -10.25 -2.70 -10.06
CA ASP A 50 -11.21 -2.56 -11.14
C ASP A 50 -12.63 -2.71 -10.59
N THR A 51 -13.41 -1.64 -10.70
CA THR A 51 -14.80 -1.62 -10.23
C THR A 51 -15.78 -2.16 -11.27
N GLY A 52 -15.36 -2.43 -12.52
CA GLY A 52 -16.17 -3.11 -13.55
C GLY A 52 -17.48 -2.40 -13.95
N PHE A 53 -17.76 -1.20 -13.42
CA PHE A 53 -19.07 -0.53 -13.55
C PHE A 53 -19.35 -0.03 -14.97
N VAL A 54 -18.30 0.27 -15.75
CA VAL A 54 -18.40 0.65 -17.17
C VAL A 54 -17.16 0.14 -17.91
N THR A 55 -17.30 -0.93 -18.68
CA THR A 55 -16.24 -1.41 -19.58
C THR A 55 -15.86 -0.28 -20.55
N GLY A 56 -14.61 0.19 -20.48
CA GLY A 56 -14.08 1.24 -21.37
C GLY A 56 -14.09 2.67 -20.81
N ASN A 57 -14.43 2.88 -19.53
CA ASN A 57 -14.37 4.21 -18.91
C ASN A 57 -13.15 4.34 -17.98
N ALA A 58 -12.27 5.31 -18.23
CA ALA A 58 -11.03 5.52 -17.47
C ALA A 58 -11.21 5.79 -15.97
N GLY A 59 -12.45 6.06 -15.52
CA GLY A 59 -12.79 6.26 -14.11
C GLY A 59 -13.11 4.99 -13.32
N SER A 60 -13.17 3.81 -13.94
CA SER A 60 -13.52 2.55 -13.25
C SER A 60 -12.32 1.86 -12.59
N ILE A 61 -11.09 2.22 -13.00
CA ILE A 61 -9.85 1.61 -12.53
C ILE A 61 -9.15 2.54 -11.54
N TYR A 62 -9.11 2.12 -10.28
CA TYR A 62 -8.45 2.85 -9.21
C TYR A 62 -7.05 2.30 -8.95
N SER A 63 -6.03 3.12 -9.20
CA SER A 63 -4.63 2.75 -8.95
C SER A 63 -4.07 3.44 -7.71
N ILE A 64 -3.59 2.64 -6.76
CA ILE A 64 -2.91 3.09 -5.56
C ILE A 64 -1.41 2.84 -5.75
N TRP A 65 -0.61 3.89 -5.65
CA TRP A 65 0.83 3.81 -5.82
C TRP A 65 1.52 3.40 -4.51
N LEU A 66 2.24 2.28 -4.55
CA LEU A 66 2.85 1.64 -3.38
C LEU A 66 4.33 1.99 -3.18
N SER A 67 5.04 2.45 -4.22
CA SER A 67 6.48 2.73 -4.14
C SER A 67 6.88 3.68 -3.00
N PRO A 68 6.14 4.77 -2.70
CA PRO A 68 6.46 5.64 -1.57
C PRO A 68 6.41 4.89 -0.23
N ILE A 69 5.45 3.98 -0.06
CA ILE A 69 5.30 3.18 1.15
C ILE A 69 6.47 2.20 1.30
N TYR A 70 6.83 1.51 0.21
CA TYR A 70 7.96 0.57 0.23
C TYR A 70 9.27 1.25 0.60
N LEU A 71 9.49 2.49 0.15
CA LEU A 71 10.65 3.28 0.56
C LEU A 71 10.65 3.54 2.07
N LEU A 72 9.52 3.95 2.65
CA LEU A 72 9.41 4.20 4.10
C LEU A 72 9.63 2.93 4.92
N ILE A 73 9.06 1.80 4.48
CA ILE A 73 9.27 0.49 5.11
C ILE A 73 10.75 0.09 5.02
N LEU A 74 11.38 0.26 3.87
CA LEU A 74 12.80 -0.05 3.68
C LEU A 74 13.68 0.77 4.64
N ILE A 75 13.44 2.07 4.75
CA ILE A 75 14.16 2.94 5.70
C ILE A 75 13.93 2.46 7.14
N ALA A 76 12.70 2.10 7.50
CA ALA A 76 12.39 1.57 8.83
C ALA A 76 13.14 0.25 9.12
N CYS A 77 13.22 -0.67 8.15
CA CYS A 77 13.99 -1.90 8.25
C CYS A 77 15.48 -1.62 8.45
N VAL A 78 16.07 -0.72 7.66
CA VAL A 78 17.48 -0.34 7.79
C VAL A 78 17.76 0.26 9.17
N LEU A 79 16.91 1.17 9.65
CA LEU A 79 17.06 1.77 10.98
C LEU A 79 16.98 0.75 12.12
N THR A 80 16.17 -0.30 11.93
CA THR A 80 15.97 -1.37 12.92
C THR A 80 17.14 -2.35 12.93
N ILE A 81 17.66 -2.73 11.75
CA ILE A 81 18.70 -3.76 11.60
C ILE A 81 20.12 -3.19 11.76
N SER A 82 20.35 -1.95 11.34
CA SER A 82 21.64 -1.24 11.45
C SER A 82 22.35 -1.41 12.80
N PRO A 83 21.69 -1.21 13.97
CA PRO A 83 22.34 -1.40 15.25
C PRO A 83 22.71 -2.86 15.56
N LEU A 84 22.01 -3.86 15.02
CA LEU A 84 22.39 -5.28 15.20
C LEU A 84 23.67 -5.62 14.43
N ILE A 85 23.84 -5.05 13.24
CA ILE A 85 25.06 -5.25 12.41
C ILE A 85 26.25 -4.54 13.06
N SER A 86 26.05 -3.32 13.54
CA SER A 86 27.12 -2.52 14.19
C SER A 86 27.60 -3.10 15.52
N ARG A 87 26.82 -3.95 16.19
CA ARG A 87 27.17 -4.55 17.48
C ARG A 87 27.98 -5.84 17.36
N LYS A 88 28.06 -6.41 16.14
CA LYS A 88 28.80 -7.65 15.83
C LYS A 88 30.19 -7.41 15.23
N ARG A 89 30.51 -6.17 14.83
CA ARG A 89 31.87 -5.73 14.49
C ARG A 89 32.51 -5.09 15.71
#